data_AF-E0VTV2-F1
#
_entry.id   AF-E0VTV2-F1
#
_cell.length_a   1.000
_cell.length_b   1.000
_cell.length_c   1.000
_cell.angle_alpha   90.00
_cell.angle_beta   90.00
_cell.angle_gamma   90.00
#
_symmetry.space_group_name_H-M   'P 1'
#
loop_
_entity.id
_entity.type
_entity.pdbx_description
1 polymer ?
#
loop_
_entity_poly.entity_id
_entity_poly.type
_entity_poly.pdbx_seq_one_letter_code
_entity_poly.pdbx_strand_id
1 'polypeptide(L)'
;MVNSFYESLQAKRKVTKLMQEQNRRHSLKKLLKKFPGWDEMTLSNLHNLFLLFDDNKNAMLTLEDFCALLESLGDNSSYEFRNSKFDEADVDNDGWITYEEFLPAIYNFNPPINGSLQGVGKLCLEASENIRFVSSLTVGEQLEYGLF
;
A
#
# COMPACT_ATOMS: atom_id res chain seq x y z
N MET A 1 35.68 -19.86 -23.19
CA MET A 1 34.34 -20.49 -23.11
C MET A 1 33.59 -20.11 -21.82
N VAL A 2 34.26 -19.98 -20.67
CA VAL A 2 33.63 -19.57 -19.40
C VAL A 2 33.29 -18.08 -19.36
N ASN A 3 34.16 -17.19 -19.86
CA ASN A 3 33.91 -15.73 -19.86
C ASN A 3 32.65 -15.32 -20.66
N SER A 4 32.43 -15.92 -21.83
CA SER A 4 31.22 -15.64 -22.64
C SER A 4 29.93 -16.10 -21.97
N PHE A 5 29.98 -17.15 -21.15
CA PHE A 5 28.84 -17.60 -20.35
C PHE A 5 28.51 -16.62 -19.23
N TYR A 6 29.53 -16.14 -18.49
CA TYR A 6 29.33 -15.12 -17.44
C TYR A 6 28.82 -13.79 -17.99
N GLU A 7 29.35 -13.33 -19.12
CA GLU A 7 28.88 -12.12 -19.81
C GLU A 7 27.41 -12.25 -20.24
N SER A 8 27.05 -13.38 -20.84
CA SER A 8 25.66 -13.67 -21.24
C SER A 8 24.71 -13.74 -20.04
N LEU A 9 25.16 -14.32 -18.93
CA LEU A 9 24.39 -14.40 -17.69
C LEU A 9 24.20 -13.02 -17.05
N GLN A 10 25.24 -12.18 -17.02
CA GLN A 10 25.15 -10.80 -16.54
C GLN A 10 24.22 -9.96 -17.41
N ALA A 11 24.33 -10.08 -18.74
CA ALA A 11 23.46 -9.40 -19.68
C ALA A 11 21.99 -9.82 -19.47
N LYS A 12 21.71 -11.13 -19.34
CA LYS A 12 20.36 -11.63 -19.08
C LYS A 12 19.80 -11.12 -17.75
N ARG A 13 20.58 -11.14 -16.67
CA ARG A 13 20.18 -10.56 -15.37
C ARG A 13 19.87 -9.07 -15.48
N LYS A 14 20.69 -8.31 -16.22
CA LYS A 14 20.50 -6.87 -16.44
C LYS A 14 19.23 -6.59 -17.24
N VAL A 15 19.01 -7.34 -18.31
CA VAL A 15 17.78 -7.26 -19.13
C VAL A 15 16.54 -7.61 -18.31
N THR A 16 16.56 -8.70 -17.53
CA THR A 16 15.45 -9.09 -16.65
C THR A 16 15.13 -8.00 -15.63
N LYS A 17 16.16 -7.41 -14.99
CA LYS A 17 15.97 -6.28 -14.07
C LYS A 17 15.37 -5.06 -14.76
N LEU A 18 15.88 -4.69 -15.94
CA LEU A 18 15.37 -3.55 -16.71
C LEU A 18 13.91 -3.78 -17.14
N MET A 19 13.57 -4.99 -17.59
CA MET A 19 12.19 -5.35 -17.95
C MET A 19 11.26 -5.28 -16.72
N GLN A 20 11.69 -5.79 -15.57
CA GLN A 20 10.92 -5.66 -14.31
C GLN A 20 10.73 -4.20 -13.90
N GLU A 21 11.77 -3.38 -14.01
CA GLU A 21 11.71 -1.96 -13.67
C GLU A 21 10.82 -1.17 -14.65
N GLN A 22 10.86 -1.51 -15.94
CA GLN A 22 9.94 -0.96 -16.94
C GLN A 22 8.49 -1.37 -16.66
N ASN A 23 8.24 -2.63 -16.32
CA ASN A 23 6.90 -3.12 -15.97
C ASN A 23 6.37 -2.40 -14.72
N ARG A 24 7.19 -2.25 -13.67
CA ARG A 24 6.83 -1.50 -12.45
C ARG A 24 6.49 -0.05 -12.79
N ARG A 25 7.34 0.64 -13.56
CA ARG A 25 7.09 2.03 -13.98
C ARG A 25 5.82 2.16 -14.82
N HIS A 26 5.55 1.21 -15.71
CA HIS A 26 4.34 1.22 -16.53
C HIS A 26 3.08 1.02 -15.66
N SER A 27 3.12 0.05 -14.74
CA SER A 27 2.03 -0.22 -13.80
C SER A 27 1.73 1.00 -12.92
N LEU A 28 2.76 1.61 -12.33
CA LEU A 28 2.62 2.81 -11.51
C LEU A 28 2.02 3.99 -12.30
N LYS A 29 2.50 4.24 -13.53
CA LYS A 29 1.95 5.29 -14.40
C LYS A 29 0.48 5.05 -14.72
N LYS A 30 0.04 3.79 -14.82
CA LYS A 30 -1.36 3.44 -15.02
C LYS A 30 -2.19 3.77 -13.78
N LEU A 31 -1.68 3.46 -12.58
CA LEU A 31 -2.34 3.76 -11.31
C LEU A 31 -2.49 5.28 -11.07
N LEU A 32 -1.43 6.06 -11.30
CA LEU A 32 -1.48 7.53 -11.15
C LEU A 32 -2.50 8.19 -12.08
N LYS A 33 -2.76 7.60 -13.26
CA LYS A 33 -3.82 8.06 -14.16
C LYS A 33 -5.22 7.66 -13.69
N LYS A 34 -5.34 6.52 -13.01
CA LYS A 34 -6.61 5.99 -12.48
C LYS A 34 -7.06 6.74 -11.23
N PHE A 35 -6.11 7.21 -10.40
CA PHE A 35 -6.36 7.87 -9.13
C PHE A 35 -5.75 9.29 -9.11
N PRO A 36 -6.42 10.28 -9.72
CA PRO A 36 -5.91 11.65 -9.73
C PRO A 36 -5.86 12.22 -8.30
N GLY A 37 -4.80 12.95 -7.99
CA GLY A 37 -4.56 13.51 -6.65
C GLY A 37 -3.68 12.64 -5.74
N TRP A 38 -3.44 11.38 -6.10
CA TRP A 38 -2.41 10.54 -5.46
C TRP A 38 -1.09 10.63 -6.23
N ASP A 39 0.02 10.65 -5.49
CA ASP A 39 1.37 10.62 -6.05
C ASP A 39 2.04 9.24 -5.87
N GLU A 40 3.27 9.08 -6.41
CA GLU A 40 4.01 7.81 -6.30
C GLU A 40 4.27 7.42 -4.84
N MET A 41 4.46 8.41 -3.96
CA MET A 41 4.70 8.17 -2.54
C MET A 41 3.45 7.62 -1.85
N THR A 42 2.28 8.21 -2.12
CA THR A 42 1.00 7.79 -1.58
C THR A 42 0.68 6.35 -2.00
N LEU A 43 0.83 6.02 -3.28
CA LEU A 43 0.63 4.66 -3.78
C LEU A 43 1.60 3.66 -3.16
N SER A 44 2.87 4.06 -2.99
CA SER A 44 3.87 3.20 -2.31
C SER A 44 3.52 2.97 -0.85
N ASN A 45 3.04 3.98 -0.14
CA ASN A 45 2.62 3.88 1.26
C ASN A 45 1.40 2.99 1.42
N LEU A 46 0.40 3.15 0.54
CA LEU A 46 -0.79 2.29 0.50
C LEU A 46 -0.42 0.83 0.24
N HIS A 47 0.53 0.57 -0.65
CA HIS A 47 1.05 -0.77 -0.89
C HIS A 47 1.73 -1.36 0.35
N ASN A 48 2.58 -0.59 1.04
CA ASN A 48 3.24 -1.05 2.25
C ASN A 48 2.24 -1.31 3.39
N LEU A 49 1.21 -0.49 3.52
CA LEU A 49 0.15 -0.69 4.50
C LEU A 49 -0.64 -1.95 4.18
N PHE A 50 -1.03 -2.16 2.92
CA PHE A 50 -1.69 -3.40 2.50
C PHE A 50 -0.89 -4.64 2.91
N LEU A 51 0.43 -4.64 2.67
CA LEU A 51 1.32 -5.74 3.07
C LEU A 51 1.53 -5.88 4.57
N LEU A 52 1.32 -4.81 5.36
CA LEU A 52 1.43 -4.85 6.81
C LEU A 52 0.21 -5.51 7.45
N PHE A 53 -0.98 -5.29 6.88
CA PHE A 53 -2.24 -5.83 7.39
C PHE A 53 -2.61 -7.18 6.78
N ASP A 54 -2.01 -7.57 5.67
CA ASP A 54 -2.08 -8.93 5.11
C ASP A 54 -1.30 -9.91 6.00
N ASP A 55 -1.91 -10.32 7.12
CA ASP A 55 -1.31 -11.21 8.12
C ASP A 55 -0.95 -12.58 7.54
N ASN A 56 -1.76 -13.05 6.58
CA ASN A 56 -1.60 -14.35 5.94
C ASN A 56 -0.66 -14.32 4.72
N LYS A 57 -0.19 -13.13 4.30
CA LYS A 57 0.65 -12.91 3.10
C LYS A 57 0.06 -13.53 1.84
N ASN A 58 -1.27 -13.59 1.77
CA ASN A 58 -1.99 -14.15 0.64
C ASN A 58 -2.37 -13.07 -0.40
N ALA A 59 -1.93 -11.83 -0.19
CA ALA A 59 -2.26 -10.65 -0.96
C ALA A 59 -3.76 -10.32 -0.96
N MET A 60 -4.47 -10.66 0.12
CA MET A 60 -5.90 -10.42 0.30
C MET A 60 -6.18 -9.94 1.72
N LEU A 61 -7.12 -9.02 1.88
CA LEU A 61 -7.56 -8.55 3.20
C LEU A 61 -8.95 -9.11 3.52
N THR A 62 -9.10 -9.64 4.73
CA THR A 62 -10.43 -9.95 5.28
C THR A 62 -11.14 -8.67 5.73
N LEU A 63 -12.44 -8.79 6.03
CA LEU A 63 -13.19 -7.72 6.70
C LEU A 63 -12.57 -7.36 8.05
N GLU A 64 -12.09 -8.34 8.80
CA GLU A 64 -11.41 -8.14 10.07
C GLU A 64 -10.12 -7.33 9.89
N ASP A 65 -9.29 -7.69 8.91
CA ASP A 65 -8.05 -6.97 8.59
C ASP A 65 -8.34 -5.55 8.12
N PHE A 66 -9.39 -5.38 7.32
CA PHE A 66 -9.83 -4.07 6.84
C PHE A 66 -10.33 -3.18 7.99
N CYS A 67 -11.09 -3.73 8.93
CA CYS A 67 -11.53 -3.01 10.13
C CYS A 67 -10.34 -2.64 11.02
N ALA A 68 -9.43 -3.58 11.27
CA ALA A 68 -8.23 -3.36 12.07
C ALA A 68 -7.31 -2.30 11.43
N LEU A 69 -7.20 -2.31 10.09
CA LEU A 69 -6.49 -1.28 9.33
C LEU A 69 -7.11 0.10 9.57
N LEU A 70 -8.43 0.22 9.44
CA LEU A 70 -9.11 1.51 9.65
C LEU A 70 -8.93 2.00 11.10
N GLU A 71 -9.06 1.12 12.09
CA GLU A 71 -8.84 1.46 13.50
C GLU A 71 -7.39 1.86 13.79
N SER A 72 -6.42 1.13 13.25
CA SER A 72 -5.00 1.46 13.34
C SER A 72 -4.68 2.83 12.74
N LEU A 73 -5.44 3.23 11.72
CA LEU A 73 -5.33 4.54 11.11
C LEU A 73 -6.09 5.63 11.88
N GLY A 74 -6.77 5.29 12.98
CA GLY A 74 -7.50 6.25 13.82
C GLY A 74 -8.90 6.57 13.33
N ASP A 75 -9.45 5.76 12.42
CA ASP A 75 -10.85 5.86 12.02
C ASP A 75 -11.78 5.42 13.16
N ASN A 76 -12.84 6.20 13.39
CA ASN A 76 -13.85 5.94 14.43
C ASN A 76 -15.24 5.64 13.83
N SER A 77 -15.31 5.24 12.55
CA SER A 77 -16.57 4.86 11.92
C SER A 77 -17.12 3.55 12.51
N SER A 78 -18.44 3.38 12.43
CA SER A 78 -19.08 2.17 12.97
C SER A 78 -18.73 0.93 12.15
N TYR A 79 -18.71 -0.22 12.80
CA TYR A 79 -18.50 -1.51 12.12
C TYR A 79 -19.48 -1.70 10.95
N GLU A 80 -20.76 -1.33 11.10
CA GLU A 80 -21.75 -1.42 10.02
C GLU A 80 -21.41 -0.54 8.81
N PHE A 81 -20.85 0.66 9.03
CA PHE A 81 -20.40 1.52 7.94
C PHE A 81 -19.19 0.92 7.22
N ARG A 82 -18.24 0.35 7.98
CA ARG A 82 -17.06 -0.33 7.42
C ARG A 82 -17.44 -1.58 6.65
N ASN A 83 -18.38 -2.37 7.16
CA ASN A 83 -18.92 -3.55 6.48
C ASN A 83 -19.59 -3.17 5.16
N SER A 84 -20.44 -2.14 5.17
CA SER A 84 -21.04 -1.62 3.94
C SER A 84 -19.99 -1.17 2.92
N LYS A 85 -18.90 -0.53 3.40
CA LYS A 85 -17.78 -0.12 2.53
C LYS A 85 -16.93 -1.28 2.05
N PHE A 86 -16.82 -2.34 2.83
CA PHE A 86 -16.19 -3.59 2.42
C PHE A 86 -17.01 -4.26 1.33
N ASP A 87 -18.33 -4.39 1.52
CA ASP A 87 -19.25 -4.98 0.53
C ASP A 87 -19.27 -4.17 -0.78
N GLU A 88 -19.11 -2.84 -0.71
CA GLU A 88 -18.97 -1.99 -1.90
C GLU A 88 -17.62 -2.17 -2.62
N ALA A 89 -16.58 -2.60 -1.89
CA ALA A 89 -15.22 -2.76 -2.39
C ALA A 89 -14.96 -4.16 -2.97
N ASP A 90 -15.58 -5.18 -2.39
CA ASP A 90 -15.55 -6.57 -2.83
C ASP A 90 -16.39 -6.73 -4.11
N VAL A 91 -15.74 -6.54 -5.27
CA VAL A 91 -16.44 -6.46 -6.56
C VAL A 91 -16.86 -7.85 -7.03
N ASP A 92 -16.05 -8.87 -6.75
CA ASP A 92 -16.33 -10.25 -7.14
C ASP A 92 -17.08 -11.06 -6.07
N ASN A 93 -17.33 -10.46 -4.89
CA ASN A 93 -18.07 -11.01 -3.76
C ASN A 93 -17.47 -12.33 -3.26
N ASP A 94 -16.14 -12.43 -3.29
CA ASP A 94 -15.43 -13.61 -2.79
C ASP A 94 -15.17 -13.55 -1.27
N GLY A 95 -15.50 -12.42 -0.63
CA GLY A 95 -15.30 -12.16 0.79
C GLY A 95 -13.92 -11.62 1.14
N TRP A 96 -13.14 -11.22 0.14
CA TRP A 96 -11.78 -10.72 0.30
C TRP A 96 -11.59 -9.44 -0.52
N ILE A 97 -10.72 -8.56 -0.02
CA ILE A 97 -10.29 -7.38 -0.79
C ILE A 97 -8.90 -7.63 -1.32
N THR A 98 -8.78 -7.74 -2.64
CA THR A 98 -7.49 -7.77 -3.32
C THR A 98 -6.85 -6.38 -3.37
N TYR A 99 -5.54 -6.29 -3.65
CA TYR A 99 -4.88 -4.99 -3.82
C TYR A 99 -5.51 -4.12 -4.93
N GLU A 100 -6.08 -4.75 -5.97
CA GLU A 100 -6.73 -4.04 -7.07
C GLU A 100 -8.07 -3.41 -6.67
N GLU A 101 -8.75 -3.98 -5.66
CA GLU A 101 -10.01 -3.50 -5.06
C GLU A 101 -9.77 -2.54 -3.90
N PHE A 102 -8.71 -2.77 -3.14
CA PHE A 102 -8.28 -1.91 -2.04
C PHE A 102 -8.05 -0.46 -2.50
N LEU A 103 -7.35 -0.25 -3.63
CA LEU A 103 -7.07 1.11 -4.10
C LEU A 103 -8.34 1.91 -4.42
N PRO A 104 -9.30 1.40 -5.23
CA PRO A 104 -10.62 2.02 -5.39
C PRO A 104 -11.38 2.20 -4.08
N ALA A 105 -11.37 1.19 -3.19
CA ALA A 105 -12.07 1.25 -1.91
C ALA A 105 -11.58 2.44 -1.09
N ILE A 106 -10.26 2.55 -0.90
CA ILE A 106 -9.64 3.64 -0.16
C ILE A 106 -9.87 5.00 -0.83
N TYR A 107 -9.82 5.05 -2.16
CA TYR A 107 -10.08 6.28 -2.90
C TYR A 107 -11.53 6.77 -2.74
N ASN A 108 -12.49 5.85 -2.69
CA ASN A 108 -13.93 6.16 -2.58
C ASN A 108 -14.42 6.27 -1.13
N PHE A 109 -13.69 5.71 -0.16
CA PHE A 109 -14.04 5.75 1.27
C PHE A 109 -14.13 7.19 1.79
N ASN A 110 -13.31 8.10 1.24
CA ASN A 110 -13.48 9.54 1.41
C ASN A 110 -12.80 10.30 0.25
N PRO A 111 -13.55 10.75 -0.77
CA PRO A 111 -12.95 11.35 -1.96
C PRO A 111 -12.21 12.65 -1.60
N PRO A 112 -11.08 12.96 -2.28
CA PRO A 112 -10.33 14.17 -2.02
C PRO A 112 -11.18 15.42 -2.28
N ILE A 113 -11.37 16.26 -1.25
CA ILE A 113 -12.07 17.55 -1.37
C ILE A 113 -11.05 18.62 -1.74
N ASN A 114 -11.24 19.30 -2.87
CA ASN A 114 -10.35 20.37 -3.37
C ASN A 114 -8.88 19.94 -3.55
N GLY A 115 -8.61 18.67 -3.88
CA GLY A 115 -7.26 18.14 -4.05
C GLY A 115 -6.50 17.88 -2.75
N SER A 116 -7.14 18.08 -1.58
CA SER A 116 -6.59 17.69 -0.29
C SER A 116 -6.96 16.23 0.01
N LEU A 117 -5.96 15.41 0.36
CA LEU A 117 -6.16 14.03 0.79
C LEU A 117 -7.07 14.01 2.03
N GLN A 118 -8.11 13.17 2.01
CA GLN A 118 -9.00 12.94 3.14
C GLN A 118 -9.09 11.45 3.48
N GLY A 119 -9.66 11.17 4.67
CA GLY A 119 -9.85 9.81 5.15
C GLY A 119 -8.55 9.01 5.18
N VAL A 120 -8.62 7.76 4.76
CA VAL A 120 -7.50 6.81 4.78
C VAL A 120 -6.31 7.30 3.96
N GLY A 121 -6.49 8.02 2.85
CA GLY A 121 -5.37 8.58 2.09
C GLY A 121 -4.53 9.60 2.87
N LYS A 122 -5.16 10.40 3.74
CA LYS A 122 -4.47 11.30 4.67
C LYS A 122 -3.81 10.52 5.81
N LEU A 123 -4.52 9.55 6.36
CA LEU A 123 -4.05 8.74 7.49
C LEU A 123 -2.87 7.83 7.08
N CYS A 124 -2.82 7.34 5.84
CA CYS A 124 -1.67 6.61 5.29
C CYS A 124 -0.44 7.50 5.16
N LEU A 125 -0.61 8.78 4.85
CA LEU A 125 0.49 9.73 4.82
C LEU A 125 1.03 9.96 6.23
N GLU A 126 0.15 10.23 7.21
CA GLU A 126 0.51 10.40 8.62
C GLU A 126 1.15 9.12 9.22
N ALA A 127 0.61 7.93 8.92
CA ALA A 127 1.18 6.65 9.35
C ALA A 127 2.54 6.36 8.69
N SER A 128 2.72 6.73 7.42
CA SER A 128 4.01 6.60 6.74
C SER A 128 5.08 7.54 7.32
N GLU A 129 4.69 8.72 7.79
CA GLU A 129 5.59 9.63 8.49
C GLU A 129 6.00 9.06 9.84
N ASN A 130 5.08 8.43 10.57
CA ASN A 130 5.38 7.75 11.84
C ASN A 130 6.31 6.53 11.64
N ILE A 131 6.03 5.66 10.66
CA ILE A 131 6.90 4.50 10.36
C ILE A 131 8.27 4.96 9.85
N ARG A 132 8.32 5.97 8.96
CA ARG A 132 9.58 6.53 8.47
C ARG A 132 10.38 7.17 9.60
N PHE A 133 9.71 7.91 10.49
CA PHE A 133 10.30 8.49 11.69
C PHE A 133 10.92 7.40 12.55
N VAL A 134 10.14 6.40 12.97
CA VAL A 134 10.64 5.28 13.80
C VAL A 134 11.77 4.50 13.12
N SER A 135 11.68 4.26 11.81
CA SER A 135 12.74 3.57 11.04
C SER A 135 14.03 4.39 10.87
N SER A 136 13.95 5.72 11.05
CA SER A 136 15.09 6.63 10.99
C SER A 136 15.75 6.88 12.35
N LEU A 137 15.10 6.47 13.44
CA LEU A 137 15.65 6.53 14.79
C LEU A 137 16.68 5.42 15.01
N THR A 138 17.74 5.74 15.73
CA THR A 138 18.69 4.76 16.27
C THR A 138 18.02 3.93 17.38
N VAL A 139 18.58 2.75 17.69
CA VAL A 139 18.10 1.90 18.79
C VAL A 139 18.06 2.65 20.13
N GLY A 140 18.98 3.60 20.35
CA GLY A 140 19.00 4.44 21.55
C GLY A 140 17.83 5.43 21.60
N GLU A 141 17.54 6.10 20.49
CA GLU A 141 16.40 7.02 20.39
C GLU A 141 15.06 6.28 20.50
N GLN A 142 14.95 5.08 19.94
CA GLN A 142 13.74 4.25 20.05
C GLN A 142 13.41 3.87 21.51
N LEU A 143 14.42 3.68 22.37
CA LEU A 143 14.24 3.45 23.81
C LEU A 143 13.77 4.71 24.55
N GLU A 144 14.26 5.90 24.17
CA GLU A 144 13.81 7.17 24.76
C GLU A 144 12.35 7.49 24.43
N TYR A 145 11.87 7.08 23.26
CA TYR A 145 10.46 7.20 22.87
C TYR A 145 9.57 6.07 23.42
N GLY A 146 10.13 5.09 24.13
CA GLY A 146 9.36 3.98 24.72
C GLY A 146 8.73 3.05 23.67
N LEU A 147 9.40 2.87 22.53
CA LEU A 147 8.92 2.04 21.42
C LEU A 147 9.31 0.54 21.57
N PHE A 148 9.70 0.13 22.77
CA PHE A 148 10.06 -1.23 23.18
C PHE A 148 9.55 -1.54 24.58
#